data_AF-A0A2I1PDY7-F1
#
_entry.id   AF-A0A2I1PDY7-F1
#
_cell.length_a   1.000
_cell.length_b   1.000
_cell.length_c   1.000
_cell.angle_alpha   90.00
_cell.angle_beta   90.00
_cell.angle_gamma   90.00
#
_symmetry.space_group_name_H-M   'P 1'
#
loop_
_entity.id
_entity.type
_entity.pdbx_description
1 polymer ?
#
loop_
_entity_poly.entity_id
_entity_poly.type
_entity_poly.pdbx_seq_one_letter_code
_entity_poly.pdbx_strand_id
1 'polypeptide(L)'
;MPGLYLAAIAVSELGMLLIDRRWRLYLWADARRALRVQAVGVGMFLVWDAVCIALGIFMRGPGPWQTGLLLAPELPVEELAFLWFLCHFSMVVFTGIERVLAARGERAGRQVHR
;
A
#
# COMPACT_ATOMS: atom_id res chain seq x y z
N MET A 1 -11.26 15.19 -16.20
CA MET A 1 -12.24 14.73 -15.18
C MET A 1 -11.50 14.65 -13.86
N PRO A 2 -11.60 15.67 -12.99
CA PRO A 2 -10.88 15.68 -11.71
C PRO A 2 -11.32 14.48 -10.85
N GLY A 3 -10.38 13.87 -10.14
CA GLY A 3 -10.65 12.75 -9.21
C GLY A 3 -10.59 11.34 -9.79
N LEU A 4 -10.36 11.17 -11.10
CA LEU A 4 -10.16 9.83 -11.69
C LEU A 4 -8.95 9.11 -11.10
N TYR A 5 -7.90 9.83 -10.72
CA TYR A 5 -6.74 9.23 -10.09
C TYR A 5 -7.08 8.64 -8.71
N LEU A 6 -7.80 9.41 -7.88
CA LEU A 6 -8.27 8.93 -6.58
C LEU A 6 -9.23 7.74 -6.73
N ALA A 7 -10.12 7.79 -7.73
CA ALA A 7 -11.02 6.68 -8.02
C ALA A 7 -10.26 5.41 -8.44
N ALA A 8 -9.22 5.53 -9.26
CA ALA A 8 -8.37 4.42 -9.64
C ALA A 8 -7.67 3.81 -8.41
N ILE A 9 -7.09 4.65 -7.54
CA ILE A 9 -6.49 4.20 -6.27
C ILE A 9 -7.54 3.47 -5.42
N ALA A 10 -8.73 4.04 -5.25
CA ALA A 10 -9.78 3.44 -4.44
C ALA A 10 -10.22 2.07 -4.99
N VAL A 11 -10.40 1.93 -6.30
CA VAL A 11 -10.74 0.65 -6.93
C VAL A 11 -9.60 -0.38 -6.75
N SER A 12 -8.35 0.03 -6.93
CA SER A 12 -7.19 -0.83 -6.72
C SER A 12 -7.05 -1.27 -5.25
N GLU A 13 -7.22 -0.35 -4.30
CA GLU A 13 -7.20 -0.62 -2.87
C GLU A 13 -8.33 -1.57 -2.47
N LEU A 14 -9.56 -1.34 -2.95
CA LEU A 14 -10.68 -2.26 -2.72
C LEU A 14 -10.36 -3.67 -3.22
N GLY A 15 -9.74 -3.79 -4.40
CA GLY A 15 -9.26 -5.07 -4.93
C GLY A 15 -8.26 -5.75 -3.99
N MET A 16 -7.27 -5.01 -3.48
CA MET A 16 -6.27 -5.53 -2.56
C MET A 16 -6.87 -5.90 -1.20
N LEU A 17 -7.81 -5.11 -0.68
CA LEU A 17 -8.55 -5.40 0.55
C LEU A 17 -9.37 -6.70 0.42
N LEU A 18 -9.98 -6.95 -0.75
CA LEU A 18 -10.70 -8.20 -1.01
C LEU A 18 -9.76 -9.41 -1.04
N ILE A 19 -8.59 -9.28 -1.67
CA ILE A 19 -7.52 -10.29 -1.69
C ILE A 19 -7.06 -10.57 -0.25
N ASP A 20 -6.67 -9.53 0.48
CA ASP A 20 -6.18 -9.63 1.86
C ASP A 20 -7.24 -10.26 2.77
N ARG A 21 -8.52 -9.89 2.63
CA ARG A 21 -9.62 -10.55 3.34
C ARG A 21 -9.77 -12.03 2.99
N ARG A 22 -9.73 -12.37 1.70
CA ARG A 22 -9.98 -13.74 1.20
C ARG A 22 -8.97 -14.75 1.73
N TRP A 23 -7.71 -14.33 1.88
CA TRP A 23 -6.62 -15.19 2.35
C TRP A 23 -6.12 -14.85 3.76
N ARG A 24 -6.64 -13.79 4.38
CA ARG A 24 -6.25 -13.28 5.70
C ARG A 24 -4.74 -13.08 5.78
N LEU A 25 -4.22 -12.24 4.91
CA LEU A 25 -2.78 -12.11 4.67
C LEU A 25 -2.12 -11.12 5.63
N TYR A 26 -2.73 -9.96 5.83
CA TYR A 26 -2.14 -8.85 6.55
C TYR A 26 -3.16 -8.14 7.46
N LEU A 27 -4.05 -7.30 6.94
CA LEU A 27 -5.03 -6.58 7.77
C LEU A 27 -6.03 -7.53 8.43
N TRP A 28 -6.45 -8.59 7.72
CA TRP A 28 -7.38 -9.61 8.24
C TRP A 28 -6.69 -10.75 9.00
N ALA A 29 -5.35 -10.73 9.06
CA ALA A 29 -4.57 -11.63 9.92
C ALA A 29 -4.50 -11.08 11.36
N ASP A 30 -4.01 -9.85 11.52
CA ASP A 30 -3.97 -9.11 12.79
C ASP A 30 -4.04 -7.60 12.51
N ALA A 31 -5.24 -7.04 12.62
CA ALA A 31 -5.50 -5.64 12.29
C ALA A 31 -4.67 -4.67 13.15
N ARG A 32 -4.39 -4.99 14.43
CA ARG A 32 -3.64 -4.07 15.29
C ARG A 32 -2.18 -3.99 14.88
N ARG A 33 -1.56 -5.14 14.58
CA ARG A 33 -0.17 -5.18 14.09
C ARG A 33 -0.08 -4.55 12.70
N ALA A 34 -0.98 -4.92 11.80
CA ALA A 34 -1.02 -4.41 10.45
C ALA A 34 -1.21 -2.89 10.43
N LEU A 35 -2.15 -2.33 11.20
CA LEU A 35 -2.33 -0.87 11.25
C LEU A 35 -1.11 -0.12 11.79
N ARG A 36 -0.35 -0.70 12.74
CA ARG A 36 0.91 -0.08 13.19
C ARG A 36 1.97 -0.07 12.10
N VAL A 37 2.16 -1.19 11.41
CA VAL A 37 3.12 -1.29 10.29
C VAL A 37 2.71 -0.34 9.16
N GLN A 38 1.42 -0.29 8.84
CA GLN A 38 0.84 0.62 7.86
C GLN A 38 1.09 2.08 8.23
N ALA A 39 0.81 2.48 9.47
CA ALA A 39 1.02 3.85 9.95
C ALA A 39 2.51 4.24 9.93
N VAL A 40 3.40 3.34 10.33
CA VAL A 40 4.85 3.58 10.28
C VAL A 40 5.34 3.71 8.85
N GLY A 41 4.92 2.82 7.95
CA GLY A 41 5.32 2.88 6.53
C GLY A 41 4.84 4.16 5.85
N VAL A 42 3.55 4.49 5.99
CA VAL A 42 2.99 5.73 5.46
C VAL A 42 3.68 6.96 6.08
N GLY A 43 3.87 6.97 7.40
CA GLY A 43 4.55 8.06 8.09
C GLY A 43 5.99 8.28 7.61
N MET A 44 6.74 7.20 7.39
CA MET A 44 8.10 7.27 6.86
C MET A 44 8.12 7.88 5.45
N PHE A 45 7.23 7.45 4.56
CA PHE A 45 7.14 8.03 3.22
C PHE A 45 6.69 9.49 3.24
N LEU A 46 5.75 9.87 4.12
CA LEU A 46 5.35 11.26 4.27
C LEU A 46 6.49 12.16 4.76
N VAL A 47 7.32 11.66 5.69
CA VAL A 47 8.53 12.39 6.12
C VAL A 47 9.49 12.56 4.95
N TRP A 48 9.67 11.52 4.14
CA TRP A 48 10.50 11.58 2.94
C TRP A 48 9.95 12.58 1.91
N ASP A 49 8.65 12.55 1.64
CA ASP A 49 7.98 13.49 0.74
C ASP A 49 8.18 14.93 1.22
N ALA A 50 7.98 15.19 2.51
CA ALA A 50 8.20 16.52 3.09
C ALA A 50 9.65 17.02 2.91
N VAL A 51 10.64 16.13 3.07
CA VAL A 51 12.06 16.47 2.82
C VAL A 51 12.27 16.80 1.34
N CYS A 52 11.75 15.99 0.43
CA CYS A 52 11.89 16.21 -1.01
C CYS A 52 11.16 17.48 -1.50
N ILE A 53 9.99 17.79 -0.94
CA ILE A 53 9.26 19.04 -1.21
C ILE A 53 10.07 20.23 -0.71
N ALA A 54 10.63 20.16 0.51
CA ALA A 54 11.47 21.22 1.07
C ALA A 54 12.74 21.47 0.25
N LEU A 55 13.29 20.44 -0.40
CA LEU A 55 14.43 20.52 -1.31
C LEU A 55 14.04 20.95 -2.74
N GLY A 56 12.75 21.12 -3.04
CA GLY A 56 12.26 21.45 -4.39
C GLY A 56 12.38 20.31 -5.41
N ILE A 57 12.58 19.08 -4.94
CA ILE A 57 12.72 17.88 -5.78
C ILE A 57 11.33 17.37 -6.20
N PHE A 58 10.37 17.38 -5.27
CA PHE A 58 8.98 17.11 -5.59
C PHE A 58 8.25 18.40 -5.90
N MET A 59 7.87 18.56 -7.17
CA MET A 59 7.01 19.64 -7.65
C MET A 59 5.73 19.05 -8.22
N ARG A 60 4.59 19.64 -7.89
CA ARG A 60 3.32 19.22 -8.48
C ARG A 60 3.26 19.64 -9.96
N GLY A 61 3.13 18.67 -10.85
CA GLY A 61 2.76 18.93 -12.24
C GLY A 61 1.28 19.33 -12.34
N PRO A 62 0.88 20.24 -13.26
CA PRO A 62 -0.52 20.59 -13.49
C PRO A 62 -1.26 19.43 -14.18
N GLY A 63 -1.59 18.39 -13.42
CA GLY A 63 -2.29 17.20 -13.91
C GLY A 63 -3.81 17.41 -13.89
N PRO A 64 -4.54 17.26 -15.03
CA PRO A 64 -5.99 17.52 -15.12
C PRO A 64 -6.87 16.47 -14.43
N TRP A 65 -6.26 15.48 -13.77
CA TRP A 65 -6.91 14.33 -13.15
C TRP A 65 -6.91 14.38 -11.62
N GLN A 66 -6.12 15.28 -11.02
CA GLN A 66 -6.12 15.51 -9.58
C GLN A 66 -7.40 16.26 -9.16
N THR A 67 -7.86 16.01 -7.95
CA THR A 67 -9.00 16.71 -7.33
C THR A 67 -8.67 18.17 -7.02
N GLY A 68 -7.38 18.50 -6.89
CA GLY A 68 -6.90 19.81 -6.48
C GLY A 68 -6.86 20.01 -4.96
N LEU A 69 -7.36 19.04 -4.17
CA LEU A 69 -7.31 19.11 -2.71
C LEU A 69 -5.87 18.89 -2.21
N LEU A 70 -5.39 19.81 -1.38
CA LEU A 70 -4.05 19.82 -0.81
C LEU A 70 -4.12 19.51 0.69
N LEU A 71 -3.29 18.58 1.15
CA LEU A 71 -3.06 18.34 2.58
C LEU A 71 -2.01 19.30 3.15
N ALA A 72 -1.00 19.65 2.35
CA ALA A 72 0.07 20.59 2.66
C ALA A 72 0.51 21.29 1.36
N PRO A 73 1.36 22.34 1.39
CA PRO A 73 1.93 22.92 0.18
C PRO A 73 2.54 21.81 -0.68
N GLU A 74 2.14 21.73 -1.95
CA GLU A 74 2.57 20.70 -2.91
C GLU A 74 2.13 19.24 -2.63
N LEU A 75 1.43 18.92 -1.53
CA LEU A 75 1.04 17.55 -1.17
C LEU A 75 -0.46 17.25 -1.40
N PRO A 76 -0.86 16.67 -2.54
CA PRO A 76 -2.23 16.22 -2.80
C PRO A 76 -2.75 15.16 -1.82
N VAL A 77 -4.06 15.17 -1.57
CA VAL A 77 -4.71 14.12 -0.77
C VAL A 77 -4.58 12.73 -1.39
N GLU A 78 -4.50 12.68 -2.72
CA GLU A 78 -4.33 11.44 -3.46
C GLU A 78 -2.98 10.79 -3.18
N GLU A 79 -1.94 11.54 -2.81
CA GLU A 79 -0.64 10.98 -2.45
C GLU A 79 -0.74 10.22 -1.13
N LEU A 80 -1.47 10.72 -0.14
CA LEU A 80 -1.71 9.97 1.09
C LEU A 80 -2.45 8.65 0.82
N ALA A 81 -3.47 8.69 -0.04
CA ALA A 81 -4.19 7.49 -0.46
C ALA A 81 -3.28 6.51 -1.22
N PHE A 82 -2.41 7.04 -2.09
CA PHE A 82 -1.44 6.25 -2.83
C PHE A 82 -0.40 5.59 -1.91
N LEU A 83 0.15 6.32 -0.94
CA LEU A 83 1.12 5.78 0.03
C LEU A 83 0.48 4.70 0.90
N TRP A 84 -0.76 4.90 1.33
CA TRP A 84 -1.53 3.88 2.00
C TRP A 84 -1.64 2.61 1.15
N PHE A 85 -2.12 2.75 -0.09
CA PHE A 85 -2.23 1.66 -1.04
C PHE A 85 -0.88 0.97 -1.29
N LEU A 86 0.19 1.73 -1.51
CA LEU A 86 1.53 1.20 -1.79
C LEU A 86 2.04 0.34 -0.64
N CYS A 87 1.89 0.82 0.59
CA CYS A 87 2.29 0.09 1.79
C CYS A 87 1.41 -1.16 1.99
N HIS A 88 0.10 -1.06 1.77
CA HIS A 88 -0.82 -2.20 1.87
C HIS A 88 -0.51 -3.27 0.83
N PHE A 89 -0.38 -2.88 -0.43
CA PHE A 89 0.00 -3.72 -1.55
C PHE A 89 1.30 -4.45 -1.29
N SER A 90 2.34 -3.74 -0.83
CA SER A 90 3.64 -4.34 -0.52
C SER A 90 3.52 -5.44 0.54
N MET A 91 2.73 -5.21 1.59
CA MET A 91 2.52 -6.20 2.65
C MET A 91 1.69 -7.39 2.18
N VAL A 92 0.66 -7.18 1.36
CA VAL A 92 -0.14 -8.26 0.75
C VAL A 92 0.74 -9.15 -0.14
N VAL A 93 1.61 -8.55 -0.95
CA VAL A 93 2.56 -9.31 -1.79
C VAL A 93 3.55 -10.08 -0.92
N PHE A 94 4.16 -9.43 0.06
CA PHE A 94 5.13 -10.05 0.97
C PHE A 94 4.54 -11.28 1.69
N THR A 95 3.43 -11.09 2.39
CA THR A 95 2.75 -12.18 3.14
C THR A 95 2.17 -13.25 2.21
N GLY A 96 1.74 -12.88 1.00
CA GLY A 96 1.34 -13.82 -0.04
C GLY A 96 2.50 -14.72 -0.47
N ILE A 97 3.69 -14.16 -0.69
CA ILE A 97 4.90 -14.91 -1.04
C ILE A 97 5.31 -15.85 0.10
N GLU A 98 5.37 -15.35 1.34
CA GLU A 98 5.71 -16.19 2.52
C GLU A 98 4.81 -17.42 2.61
N ARG A 99 3.49 -17.23 2.42
CA ARG A 99 2.52 -18.33 2.44
C ARG A 99 2.74 -19.34 1.32
N VAL A 100 3.04 -18.88 0.10
CA VAL A 100 3.31 -19.78 -1.04
C VAL A 100 4.57 -20.60 -0.79
N LEU A 101 5.62 -19.98 -0.25
CA LEU A 101 6.88 -20.66 0.09
C LEU A 101 6.67 -21.71 1.19
N ALA A 102 5.93 -21.37 2.26
CA ALA A 102 5.60 -22.31 3.33
C ALA A 102 4.84 -23.53 2.80
N ALA A 103 3.82 -23.32 1.96
CA ALA A 103 3.03 -24.41 1.37
C ALA A 103 3.86 -25.32 0.45
N ARG A 104 4.91 -24.81 -0.21
CA ARG A 104 5.84 -25.61 -1.00
C ARG A 104 6.76 -26.46 -0.13
N GLY A 105 7.26 -25.92 0.97
CA GLY A 105 8.11 -26.64 1.92
C GLY A 105 7.40 -27.84 2.55
N GLU A 106 6.15 -27.69 2.98
CA GLU A 106 5.35 -28.79 3.54
C GLU A 106 5.12 -29.93 2.55
N ARG A 107 4.91 -29.61 1.26
CA ARG A 107 4.71 -30.62 0.20
C ARG A 107 5.97 -31.42 -0.06
N ALA A 108 7.13 -30.77 -0.09
CA ALA A 108 8.42 -31.44 -0.26
C ALA A 108 8.72 -32.38 0.92
N GLY A 109 8.47 -31.93 2.16
CA GLY A 109 8.67 -32.76 3.36
C GLY A 109 7.80 -34.03 3.38
N ARG A 110 6.56 -33.97 2.88
CA ARG A 110 5.68 -35.15 2.78
C ARG A 110 6.11 -36.15 1.71
N GLN A 111 6.83 -35.73 0.67
CA GLN A 111 7.35 -36.64 -0.36
C GLN A 111 8.56 -37.44 0.12
N VAL A 112 9.38 -36.89 1.02
CA VAL A 112 10.56 -37.58 1.56
C VAL A 112 10.20 -38.68 2.57
N HIS A 113 9.03 -38.60 3.21
CA HIS A 113 8.57 -39.57 4.20
C HIS A 113 7.69 -40.70 3.64
N ARG A 114 7.45 -40.73 2.32
CA ARG A 114 6.77 -41.83 1.62
C ARG A 114 7.79 -42.69 0.89
#